data_AF-A0A2T2U3E2-F1
#
_entry.id   AF-A0A2T2U3E2-F1
#
_cell.length_a   1.000
_cell.length_b   1.000
_cell.length_c   1.000
_cell.angle_alpha   90.00
_cell.angle_beta   90.00
_cell.angle_gamma   90.00
#
_symmetry.space_group_name_H-M   'P 1'
#
loop_
_entity.id
_entity.type
_entity.pdbx_description
1 polymer ?
#
loop_
_entity_poly.entity_id
_entity_poly.type
_entity_poly.pdbx_seq_one_letter_code
_entity_poly.pdbx_strand_id
1 'polypeptide(L)' 'MPWFRREKAGIRTKREEQNEMPEGQWVKCPETGEIINRRELENNLLVFPSSGYHFG' A
#
# COMPACT_ATOMS: atom_id res chain seq x y z
N MET A 1 13.86 24.85 -25.40
CA MET A 1 14.67 24.52 -24.19
C MET A 1 15.13 23.07 -24.30
N PRO A 2 16.30 22.70 -23.74
CA PRO A 2 16.72 21.30 -23.69
C PRO A 2 15.70 20.46 -22.93
N TRP A 3 15.31 19.30 -23.47
CA TRP A 3 14.20 18.47 -22.95
C TRP A 3 14.40 17.95 -21.51
N PHE A 4 15.65 17.95 -21.02
CA PHE A 4 16.01 17.53 -19.68
C PHE A 4 15.93 18.65 -18.63
N ARG A 5 15.82 19.93 -19.05
CA ARG A 5 15.74 21.05 -18.11
C ARG A 5 14.29 21.29 -17.72
N ARG A 6 14.05 21.26 -16.42
CA ARG A 6 12.78 21.66 -15.82
C ARG A 6 12.62 23.17 -15.91
N GLU A 7 11.45 23.64 -16.32
CA GLU A 7 11.15 25.07 -16.43
C GLU A 7 10.90 25.73 -15.06
N LYS A 8 10.38 24.97 -14.08
CA LYS A 8 10.11 25.44 -12.71
C LYS A 8 10.63 24.42 -11.70
N ALA A 9 11.24 24.91 -10.63
CA ALA A 9 11.71 24.11 -9.52
C ALA A 9 10.58 23.83 -8.50
N GLY A 10 10.66 22.68 -7.82
CA GLY A 10 9.73 22.29 -6.75
C GLY A 10 8.52 21.47 -7.21
N ILE A 11 7.87 20.81 -6.25
CA ILE A 11 6.60 20.11 -6.42
C ILE A 11 5.49 21.15 -6.18
N ARG A 12 4.65 21.41 -7.20
CA ARG A 12 3.64 22.48 -7.17
C ARG A 12 2.22 21.97 -6.91
N THR A 13 2.05 20.67 -6.69
CA THR A 13 0.75 20.06 -6.38
C THR A 13 0.23 20.63 -5.07
N LYS A 14 -1.01 21.10 -5.05
CA LYS A 14 -1.67 21.50 -3.81
C LYS A 14 -1.90 20.27 -2.93
N ARG A 15 -2.04 20.50 -1.63
CA ARG A 15 -2.30 19.41 -0.68
C ARG A 15 -3.59 18.66 -1.01
N GLU A 16 -4.62 19.36 -1.49
CA GLU A 16 -5.89 18.74 -1.90
C GLU A 16 -5.77 17.88 -3.17
N GLU A 17 -4.74 18.12 -4.00
CA GLU A 17 -4.46 17.39 -5.23
C GLU A 17 -3.45 16.27 -5.02
N GLN A 18 -3.03 16.06 -3.77
CA GLN A 18 -2.13 14.97 -3.42
C GLN A 18 -2.90 13.65 -3.51
N ASN A 19 -2.44 12.74 -4.37
CA ASN A 19 -2.96 11.38 -4.39
C ASN A 19 -2.66 10.72 -3.04
N GLU A 20 -3.72 10.44 -2.28
CA GLU A 20 -3.61 9.61 -1.09
C GLU A 20 -3.51 8.14 -1.52
N MET A 21 -2.63 7.39 -0.85
CA MET A 21 -2.59 5.95 -1.08
C MET A 21 -3.86 5.32 -0.49
N PRO A 22 -4.55 4.43 -1.21
CA PRO A 22 -5.69 3.73 -0.66
C PRO A 22 -5.25 2.92 0.57
N GLU A 23 -5.86 3.22 1.72
CA GLU A 23 -5.63 2.46 2.95
C GLU A 23 -6.19 1.03 2.83
N GLY A 24 -5.61 0.09 3.58
CA GLY A 24 -6.15 -1.27 3.69
C GLY A 24 -5.71 -2.28 2.61
N GLN A 25 -4.80 -1.92 1.70
CA GLN A 25 -4.23 -2.85 0.71
C GLN A 25 -3.35 -3.93 1.36
N TRP A 26 -2.74 -3.62 2.51
CA TRP A 26 -1.77 -4.47 3.21
C TRP A 26 -2.28 -4.84 4.59
N VAL A 27 -2.13 -6.10 4.97
CA VAL A 27 -2.54 -6.63 6.28
C VAL A 27 -1.33 -7.27 6.96
N LYS A 28 -1.10 -6.89 8.21
CA LYS A 28 -0.03 -7.44 9.04
C LYS A 28 -0.55 -8.60 9.88
N CYS A 29 0.17 -9.72 9.89
CA CYS A 29 -0.08 -10.82 10.82
C CYS A 29 0.26 -10.39 12.26
N PRO A 30 -0.62 -10.60 13.24
CA PRO A 30 -0.33 -10.33 14.65
C PRO A 30 0.72 -11.29 15.23
N GLU A 31 0.86 -12.50 14.70
CA GLU A 31 1.77 -13.51 15.23
C GLU A 31 3.17 -13.43 14.62
N THR A 32 3.28 -13.40 13.29
CA THR A 32 4.60 -13.40 12.61
C THR A 32 5.10 -12.00 12.29
N GLY A 33 4.22 -11.00 12.29
CA GLY A 33 4.54 -9.64 11.89
C GLY A 33 4.74 -9.47 10.37
N GLU A 34 4.55 -10.53 9.59
CA GLU A 34 4.62 -10.49 8.13
C GLU A 34 3.44 -9.72 7.54
N ILE A 35 3.64 -9.16 6.35
CA ILE A 35 2.65 -8.33 5.67
C ILE A 35 2.26 -9.00 4.36
N ILE A 36 0.96 -9.22 4.14
CA ILE A 36 0.43 -9.73 2.88
C ILE A 36 -0.60 -8.77 2.29
N ASN A 37 -0.95 -9.00 1.03
CA ASN A 37 -2.01 -8.25 0.39
C ASN A 37 -3.38 -8.67 0.93
N ARG A 38 -4.28 -7.71 1.15
CA ARG A 38 -5.67 -8.00 1.55
C ARG A 38 -6.38 -8.94 0.56
N ARG A 39 -6.13 -8.80 -0.75
CA ARG A 39 -6.73 -9.67 -1.78
C ARG A 39 -6.27 -11.12 -1.62
N GLU A 40 -5.00 -11.33 -1.28
CA GLU A 40 -4.47 -12.68 -1.03
C GLU A 40 -5.06 -13.28 0.26
N LEU A 41 -5.23 -12.45 1.29
CA LEU A 41 -5.88 -12.87 2.53
C LEU A 41 -7.34 -13.29 2.30
N GLU A 42 -8.09 -12.53 1.52
CA GLU A 42 -9.48 -12.85 1.14
C GLU A 42 -9.56 -14.14 0.32
N ASN A 43 -8.65 -14.34 -0.63
CA ASN A 43 -8.56 -15.59 -1.40
C ASN A 43 -8.24 -16.80 -0.52
N ASN A 44 -7.50 -16.60 0.57
CA ASN A 44 -7.18 -17.62 1.57
C ASN A 44 -8.23 -17.70 2.70
N LEU A 45 -9.45 -17.22 2.48
CA LEU A 45 -10.56 -17.29 3.45
C LEU A 45 -10.21 -16.65 4.80
N LEU A 46 -9.49 -15.53 4.80
CA LEU A 46 -9.02 -14.82 6.00
C LEU A 46 -8.05 -15.62 6.89
N VAL A 47 -7.39 -16.63 6.31
CA VAL A 47 -6.29 -17.36 6.95
C VAL A 47 -4.97 -16.85 6.42
N PHE A 48 -4.07 -16.48 7.33
CA PHE A 48 -2.72 -16.07 6.96
C PHE A 48 -1.91 -17.29 6.50
N PRO A 49 -1.34 -17.31 5.29
CA PRO A 49 -0.74 -18.51 4.73
C PRO A 49 0.55 -18.97 5.43
N SER A 50 1.29 -18.06 6.07
CA SER A 50 2.53 -18.39 6.78
C SER A 50 2.30 -19.00 8.16
N SER A 51 1.37 -18.42 8.95
CA SER A 51 1.11 -18.84 10.33
C SER A 51 -0.15 -19.69 10.51
N GLY A 52 -1.06 -19.69 9.54
CA GLY A 52 -2.39 -20.28 9.71
C GLY A 52 -3.33 -19.44 10.61
N TYR A 53 -2.94 -18.21 10.96
CA TYR A 53 -3.76 -17.33 11.79
C TYR A 53 -5.05 -16.92 11.09
N HIS A 54 -6.20 -17.16 11.73
CA HIS A 54 -7.52 -16.77 11.22
C HIS A 54 -7.93 -15.40 11.79
N PHE A 55 -8.31 -14.46 10.90
CA PHE A 55 -8.69 -13.09 11.28
C PHE A 55 -10.16 -12.93 11.70
N GLY A 56 -10.94 -14.02 11.75
CA GLY A 56 -12.35 -14.05 12.16
C GLY A 56 -12.56 -14.58 13.57
#